data_AF-A0A0R1HMW1-F1
#
_entry.id   AF-A0A0R1HMW1-F1
#
_cell.length_a   1.000
_cell.length_b   1.000
_cell.length_c   1.000
_cell.angle_alpha   90.00
_cell.angle_beta   90.00
_cell.angle_gamma   90.00
#
_symmetry.space_group_name_H-M   'P 1'
#
loop_
_entity.id
_entity.type
_entity.pdbx_description
1 polymer ?
#
loop_
_entity_poly.entity_id
_entity_poly.type
_entity_poly.pdbx_seq_one_letter_code
_entity_poly.pdbx_strand_id
1 'polypeptide(L)'
;MKKQLLFGLAIVLTILTGTVSAHATSATKGYKMQAGDLLVAHGANANSLGGVGGMFGHVAIATTANYVIEMPGENYGYSLKQNAHVTPKKTLFARHASPVAGSWVDVYRLPKAKQKAAKQAALYAYRDMYKKNNPNYAILPAGTLYQSNPSYCSKFIYLAFYNLFGTRAVKQFNTALHFVSPYGLNSTFTTAYKPQFLSKITAV
;
A
#
# COMPACT_ATOMS: atom_id res chain seq x y z
N MET A 1 -58.95 29.05 7.64
CA MET A 1 -57.55 29.46 7.90
C MET A 1 -56.92 28.52 8.92
N LYS A 2 -55.79 27.91 8.55
CA LYS A 2 -54.71 27.27 9.34
C LYS A 2 -55.07 26.39 10.56
N LYS A 3 -54.96 25.07 10.35
CA LYS A 3 -54.54 24.09 11.37
C LYS A 3 -53.02 24.18 11.55
N GLN A 4 -52.55 24.31 12.79
CA GLN A 4 -51.21 23.87 13.19
C GLN A 4 -51.35 23.14 14.52
N LEU A 5 -51.11 21.83 14.50
CA LEU A 5 -50.75 21.07 15.69
C LEU A 5 -49.50 20.28 15.32
N LEU A 6 -48.45 20.51 16.11
CA LEU A 6 -47.09 20.02 15.90
C LEU A 6 -47.04 18.49 15.88
N PHE A 7 -46.43 17.92 14.84
CA PHE A 7 -45.87 16.57 14.89
C PHE A 7 -44.45 16.68 15.44
N GLY A 8 -44.25 16.22 16.68
CA GLY A 8 -42.93 15.96 17.23
C GLY A 8 -42.33 14.73 16.57
N LEU A 9 -41.41 14.94 15.63
CA LEU A 9 -40.63 13.88 15.00
C LEU A 9 -39.50 13.47 15.95
N ALA A 10 -39.72 12.43 16.76
CA ALA A 10 -38.65 11.77 17.47
C ALA A 10 -37.75 11.04 16.45
N ILE A 11 -36.63 11.67 16.09
CA ILE A 11 -35.57 11.03 15.32
C ILE A 11 -34.90 10.01 16.26
N VAL A 12 -35.31 8.75 16.15
CA VAL A 12 -34.58 7.62 16.73
C VAL A 12 -33.27 7.51 15.98
N LEU A 13 -32.20 8.07 16.54
CA LEU A 13 -30.84 7.90 16.07
C LEU A 13 -30.43 6.44 16.35
N THR A 14 -30.73 5.56 15.40
CA THR A 14 -30.20 4.20 15.42
C THR A 14 -28.72 4.31 15.06
N ILE A 15 -27.86 4.28 16.06
CA ILE A 15 -26.42 4.08 15.86
C ILE A 15 -26.28 2.66 15.32
N LEU A 16 -26.17 2.52 13.99
CA LEU A 16 -25.68 1.29 13.39
C LEU A 16 -24.22 1.15 13.83
N THR A 17 -24.00 0.37 14.90
CA THR A 17 -22.71 -0.26 15.16
C THR A 17 -22.49 -1.31 14.07
N GLY A 18 -22.07 -0.82 12.89
CA GLY A 18 -21.69 -1.66 11.77
C GLY A 18 -20.52 -2.54 12.19
N THR A 19 -20.81 -3.78 12.58
CA THR A 19 -19.83 -4.84 12.60
C THR A 19 -19.35 -5.00 11.16
N VAL A 20 -18.09 -4.64 10.89
CA VAL A 20 -17.44 -4.95 9.62
C VAL A 20 -17.31 -6.48 9.53
N SER A 21 -18.34 -7.13 9.00
CA SER A 21 -18.28 -8.54 8.62
C SER A 21 -17.17 -8.68 7.58
N ALA A 22 -16.09 -9.35 7.99
CA ALA A 22 -14.96 -9.67 7.15
C ALA A 22 -15.36 -10.69 6.07
N HIS A 23 -15.99 -10.21 5.00
CA HIS A 23 -16.13 -10.99 3.77
C HIS A 23 -14.80 -10.93 3.01
N ALA A 24 -14.01 -11.99 3.18
CA ALA A 24 -12.67 -12.11 2.67
C ALA A 24 -12.67 -12.51 1.18
N THR A 25 -12.18 -11.60 0.35
CA THR A 25 -11.27 -11.80 -0.80
C THR A 25 -11.48 -12.96 -1.76
N SER A 26 -11.70 -12.61 -3.03
CA SER A 26 -11.35 -13.47 -4.15
C SER A 26 -9.87 -13.26 -4.43
N ALA A 27 -9.01 -13.92 -3.65
CA ALA A 27 -7.75 -14.30 -4.24
C ALA A 27 -8.11 -15.21 -5.42
N THR A 28 -7.57 -14.96 -6.61
CA THR A 28 -7.62 -15.98 -7.67
C THR A 28 -7.28 -17.32 -7.01
N LYS A 29 -8.17 -18.29 -7.18
CA LYS A 29 -8.11 -19.60 -6.54
C LYS A 29 -6.67 -20.16 -6.66
N GLY A 30 -5.84 -20.00 -5.62
CA GLY A 30 -4.44 -20.46 -5.62
C GLY A 30 -3.32 -19.44 -5.39
N TYR A 31 -3.55 -18.11 -5.31
CA TYR A 31 -2.45 -17.20 -4.96
C TYR A 31 -1.93 -17.45 -3.53
N LYS A 32 -0.63 -17.78 -3.44
CA LYS A 32 0.12 -17.93 -2.18
C LYS A 32 1.13 -16.80 -2.04
N MET A 33 0.79 -15.82 -1.20
CA MET A 33 1.66 -14.69 -0.87
C MET A 33 2.99 -15.17 -0.26
N GLN A 34 4.08 -14.56 -0.70
CA GLN A 34 5.44 -14.83 -0.25
C GLN A 34 6.13 -13.52 0.11
N ALA A 35 7.09 -13.59 1.03
CA ALA A 35 7.92 -12.46 1.35
C ALA A 35 8.64 -11.93 0.09
N GLY A 36 8.56 -10.62 -0.13
CA GLY A 36 9.07 -9.95 -1.33
C GLY A 36 8.06 -9.75 -2.46
N ASP A 37 6.84 -10.28 -2.35
CA ASP A 37 5.76 -9.91 -3.28
C ASP A 37 5.43 -8.42 -3.13
N LEU A 38 5.21 -7.75 -4.26
CA LEU A 38 4.76 -6.36 -4.30
C LEU A 38 3.26 -6.37 -4.57
N LEU A 39 2.49 -5.72 -3.69
CA LEU A 39 1.04 -5.66 -3.77
C LEU A 39 0.66 -4.23 -4.15
N VAL A 40 0.29 -4.01 -5.41
CA VAL A 40 -0.08 -2.71 -5.96
C VAL A 40 -1.60 -2.60 -5.97
N ALA A 41 -2.13 -1.72 -5.14
CA ALA A 41 -3.56 -1.47 -5.05
C ALA A 41 -3.99 -0.40 -6.06
N HIS A 42 -5.08 -0.70 -6.75
CA HIS A 42 -5.74 0.13 -7.74
C HIS A 42 -7.17 0.42 -7.27
N GLY A 43 -7.69 1.61 -7.60
CA GLY A 43 -9.11 1.91 -7.42
C GLY A 43 -9.47 3.38 -7.49
N ALA A 44 -10.77 3.65 -7.63
CA ALA A 44 -11.36 4.98 -7.77
C ALA A 44 -11.88 5.59 -6.45
N ASN A 45 -11.76 4.87 -5.33
CA ASN A 45 -12.21 5.35 -4.02
C ASN A 45 -11.05 5.90 -3.19
N ALA A 46 -11.33 6.86 -2.29
CA ALA A 46 -10.33 7.54 -1.45
C ALA A 46 -9.38 6.56 -0.72
N ASN A 47 -9.88 5.37 -0.37
CA ASN A 47 -9.13 4.30 0.30
C ASN A 47 -8.08 3.63 -0.60
N SER A 48 -8.36 3.44 -1.89
CA SER A 48 -7.38 2.90 -2.86
C SER A 48 -6.35 3.94 -3.29
N LEU A 49 -6.58 5.20 -2.96
CA LEU A 49 -5.75 6.34 -3.29
C LEU A 49 -4.82 6.69 -2.12
N GLY A 50 -4.07 5.70 -1.64
CA GLY A 50 -3.39 5.58 -0.33
C GLY A 50 -2.38 6.65 0.12
N GLY A 51 -2.56 7.92 -0.26
CA GLY A 51 -1.83 9.08 0.24
C GLY A 51 -2.76 10.22 0.68
N VAL A 52 -2.16 11.27 1.25
CA VAL A 52 -2.84 12.53 1.53
C VAL A 52 -3.42 13.08 0.22
N GLY A 53 -4.74 13.30 0.18
CA GLY A 53 -5.44 13.90 -0.97
C GLY A 53 -5.94 12.93 -2.03
N GLY A 54 -5.89 11.62 -1.82
CA GLY A 54 -6.55 10.68 -2.72
C GLY A 54 -5.95 10.63 -4.13
N MET A 55 -4.61 10.71 -4.26
CA MET A 55 -3.96 10.71 -5.56
C MET A 55 -2.90 9.61 -5.69
N PHE A 56 -3.12 8.72 -6.66
CA PHE A 56 -2.18 7.71 -7.23
C PHE A 56 -1.95 6.39 -6.49
N GLY A 57 -2.99 5.59 -6.23
CA GLY A 57 -2.83 4.18 -5.87
C GLY A 57 -2.10 3.92 -4.55
N HIS A 58 -1.79 2.66 -4.27
CA HIS A 58 -0.99 2.29 -3.09
C HIS A 58 -0.13 1.07 -3.36
N VAL A 59 0.97 0.91 -2.62
CA VAL A 59 1.81 -0.28 -2.74
C VAL A 59 2.37 -0.73 -1.40
N ALA A 60 2.38 -2.05 -1.20
CA ALA A 60 2.97 -2.70 -0.05
C ALA A 60 3.94 -3.81 -0.50
N ILE A 61 4.86 -4.19 0.39
CA ILE A 61 5.72 -5.36 0.19
C ILE A 61 5.39 -6.42 1.24
N ALA A 62 5.13 -7.65 0.80
CA ALA A 62 4.88 -8.77 1.70
C ALA A 62 6.13 -9.10 2.51
N THR A 63 5.99 -9.22 3.83
CA THR A 63 7.06 -9.67 4.74
C THR A 63 6.94 -11.16 5.07
N THR A 64 5.73 -11.72 5.00
CA THR A 64 5.43 -13.14 5.21
C THR A 64 4.24 -13.56 4.33
N ALA A 65 3.75 -14.80 4.51
CA ALA A 65 2.51 -15.25 3.86
C ALA A 65 1.24 -14.52 4.34
N ASN A 66 1.30 -13.83 5.50
CA ASN A 66 0.14 -13.25 6.17
C ASN A 66 0.27 -11.76 6.50
N TYR A 67 1.44 -11.18 6.30
CA TYR A 67 1.71 -9.78 6.65
C TYR A 67 2.43 -9.07 5.51
N VAL A 68 2.10 -7.81 5.37
CA VAL A 68 2.77 -6.84 4.50
C VAL A 68 3.33 -5.71 5.35
N ILE A 69 4.25 -4.96 4.78
CA ILE A 69 4.64 -3.66 5.30
C ILE A 69 4.31 -2.58 4.29
N GLU A 70 3.75 -1.49 4.79
CA GLU A 70 3.22 -0.39 3.99
C GLU A 70 3.38 0.94 4.72
N MET A 71 3.23 2.04 3.97
CA MET A 71 3.05 3.38 4.52
C MET A 71 1.70 3.92 4.02
N PRO A 72 0.61 3.84 4.81
CA PRO A 72 -0.75 4.12 4.36
C PRO A 72 -1.14 5.61 4.35
N GLY A 73 -0.26 6.51 4.80
CA GLY A 73 -0.58 7.93 4.98
C GLY A 73 -1.58 8.14 6.11
N GLU A 74 -2.41 9.18 6.02
CA GLU A 74 -3.49 9.48 6.99
C GLU A 74 -4.72 8.60 6.83
N ASN A 75 -4.75 7.74 5.80
CA ASN A 75 -5.87 6.84 5.57
C ASN A 75 -6.05 5.91 6.77
N TYR A 76 -7.29 5.46 7.00
CA TYR A 76 -7.62 4.52 8.08
C TYR A 76 -7.29 5.02 9.50
N GLY A 77 -7.15 6.34 9.70
CA GLY A 77 -6.89 6.95 11.00
C GLY A 77 -5.43 6.86 11.47
N TYR A 78 -4.49 6.55 10.57
CA TYR A 78 -3.08 6.53 10.91
C TYR A 78 -2.50 7.96 11.02
N SER A 79 -1.47 8.10 11.86
CA SER A 79 -0.70 9.35 11.98
C SER A 79 0.30 9.48 10.83
N LEU A 80 0.55 10.71 10.36
CA LEU A 80 1.68 10.99 9.48
C LEU A 80 3.05 10.75 10.16
N LYS A 81 3.11 10.71 11.49
CA LYS A 81 4.35 10.39 12.21
C LYS A 81 4.52 8.88 12.29
N GLN A 82 5.74 8.38 12.05
CA GLN A 82 6.06 6.95 12.17
C GLN A 82 5.06 6.04 11.41
N ASN A 83 4.87 6.34 10.13
CA ASN A 83 3.75 5.83 9.33
C ASN A 83 4.02 4.46 8.68
N ALA A 84 5.19 3.84 8.87
CA ALA A 84 5.36 2.46 8.43
C ALA A 84 4.58 1.51 9.35
N HIS A 85 3.76 0.64 8.76
CA HIS A 85 2.91 -0.30 9.49
C HIS A 85 3.04 -1.72 8.94
N VAL A 86 3.03 -2.69 9.85
CA VAL A 86 2.84 -4.10 9.50
C VAL A 86 1.35 -4.38 9.48
N THR A 87 0.82 -4.66 8.30
CA THR A 87 -0.61 -4.85 8.08
C THR A 87 -0.90 -6.32 7.76
N PRO A 88 -1.93 -6.92 8.37
CA PRO A 88 -2.37 -8.25 7.97
C PRO A 88 -2.84 -8.27 6.50
N LYS A 89 -2.49 -9.32 5.77
CA LYS A 89 -2.90 -9.55 4.37
C LYS A 89 -4.40 -9.36 4.17
N LYS A 90 -5.21 -9.93 5.08
CA LYS A 90 -6.68 -9.83 5.06
C LYS A 90 -7.12 -8.36 5.14
N THR A 91 -6.50 -7.57 6.01
CA THR A 91 -6.79 -6.15 6.18
C THR A 91 -6.42 -5.36 4.94
N LEU A 92 -5.23 -5.59 4.37
CA LEU A 92 -4.81 -4.93 3.12
C LEU A 92 -5.80 -5.21 1.99
N PHE A 93 -6.21 -6.47 1.81
CA PHE A 93 -7.16 -6.79 0.75
C PHE A 93 -8.58 -6.30 1.03
N ALA A 94 -9.06 -6.32 2.27
CA ALA A 94 -10.36 -5.74 2.61
C ALA A 94 -10.41 -4.22 2.29
N ARG A 95 -9.29 -3.52 2.47
CA ARG A 95 -9.13 -2.10 2.16
C ARG A 95 -9.09 -1.82 0.65
N HIS A 96 -8.41 -2.67 -0.11
CA HIS A 96 -7.99 -2.35 -1.49
C HIS A 96 -8.54 -3.28 -2.59
N ALA A 97 -9.20 -4.37 -2.22
CA ALA A 97 -9.90 -5.28 -3.11
C ALA A 97 -11.33 -5.48 -2.59
N SER A 98 -12.04 -4.37 -2.42
CA SER A 98 -13.40 -4.29 -1.85
C SER A 98 -14.47 -4.38 -2.96
N PRO A 99 -15.72 -4.80 -2.67
CA PRO A 99 -16.81 -4.88 -3.66
C PRO A 99 -17.17 -3.54 -4.31
N VAL A 100 -16.62 -2.42 -3.83
CA VAL A 100 -16.74 -1.13 -4.50
C VAL A 100 -16.19 -1.25 -5.93
N ALA A 101 -17.06 -1.01 -6.90
CA ALA A 101 -16.75 -1.13 -8.33
C ALA A 101 -15.43 -0.44 -8.67
N GLY A 102 -14.50 -1.20 -9.24
CA GLY A 102 -13.23 -0.69 -9.75
C GLY A 102 -12.03 -0.72 -8.80
N SER A 103 -12.09 -1.37 -7.63
CA SER A 103 -10.89 -1.60 -6.79
C SER A 103 -10.31 -3.02 -6.94
N TRP A 104 -8.98 -3.14 -7.00
CA TRP A 104 -8.28 -4.43 -7.06
C TRP A 104 -6.82 -4.30 -6.58
N VAL A 105 -6.18 -5.44 -6.30
CA VAL A 105 -4.74 -5.48 -6.01
C VAL A 105 -4.02 -6.36 -7.03
N ASP A 106 -3.09 -5.77 -7.77
CA ASP A 106 -2.17 -6.50 -8.61
C ASP A 106 -0.97 -6.97 -7.77
N VAL A 107 -0.66 -8.25 -7.88
CA VAL A 107 0.48 -8.87 -7.22
C VAL A 107 1.59 -9.02 -8.24
N TYR A 108 2.76 -8.50 -7.91
CA TYR A 108 3.98 -8.70 -8.66
C TYR A 108 5.00 -9.48 -7.86
N ARG A 109 5.76 -10.32 -8.53
CA ARG A 109 6.80 -11.14 -7.93
C ARG A 109 8.08 -11.03 -8.75
N LEU A 110 9.21 -10.81 -8.07
CA LEU A 110 10.52 -10.82 -8.75
C LEU A 110 10.79 -12.18 -9.41
N PRO A 111 11.62 -12.25 -10.47
CA PRO A 111 11.99 -13.51 -11.10
C PRO A 111 12.58 -14.50 -10.09
N LYS A 112 12.44 -15.81 -10.34
CA LYS A 112 12.93 -16.87 -9.43
C LYS A 112 14.38 -16.65 -8.98
N ALA A 113 15.25 -16.25 -9.90
CA ALA A 113 16.67 -15.96 -9.63
C ALA A 113 16.90 -14.79 -8.65
N LYS A 114 15.91 -13.90 -8.46
CA LYS A 114 15.97 -12.75 -7.55
C LYS A 114 15.06 -12.87 -6.32
N GLN A 115 14.43 -14.02 -6.12
CA GLN A 115 13.55 -14.25 -4.96
C GLN A 115 14.26 -14.06 -3.61
N LYS A 116 15.53 -14.47 -3.51
CA LYS A 116 16.33 -14.22 -2.30
C LYS A 116 16.49 -12.72 -2.03
N ALA A 117 16.74 -11.93 -3.07
CA ALA A 117 16.89 -10.49 -2.96
C ALA A 117 15.56 -9.80 -2.58
N ALA A 118 14.43 -10.24 -3.15
CA ALA A 118 13.12 -9.73 -2.78
C ALA A 118 12.81 -9.94 -1.28
N LYS A 119 13.12 -11.14 -0.76
CA LYS A 119 12.97 -11.46 0.67
C LYS A 119 13.87 -10.60 1.55
N GLN A 120 15.11 -10.36 1.13
CA GLN A 120 16.04 -9.49 1.84
C GLN A 120 15.56 -8.05 1.88
N ALA A 121 15.02 -7.51 0.77
CA ALA A 121 14.41 -6.18 0.74
C ALA A 121 13.21 -6.07 1.69
N ALA A 122 12.31 -7.06 1.69
CA ALA A 122 11.18 -7.09 2.62
C ALA A 122 11.64 -7.14 4.09
N LEU A 123 12.68 -7.92 4.39
CA LEU A 123 13.25 -8.02 5.73
C LEU A 123 13.92 -6.71 6.17
N TYR A 124 14.64 -6.03 5.28
CA TYR A 124 15.25 -4.72 5.55
C TYR A 124 14.20 -3.64 5.77
N ALA A 125 13.14 -3.63 4.95
CA ALA A 125 11.99 -2.76 5.15
C ALA A 125 11.39 -2.95 6.56
N TYR A 126 11.26 -4.19 7.02
CA TYR A 126 10.77 -4.50 8.35
C TYR A 126 11.74 -4.12 9.48
N ARG A 127 13.00 -4.57 9.42
CA ARG A 127 13.96 -4.41 10.52
C ARG A 127 14.52 -2.99 10.61
N ASP A 128 14.98 -2.46 9.50
CA ASP A 128 15.75 -1.22 9.47
C ASP A 128 14.84 -0.02 9.23
N MET A 129 13.91 -0.12 8.28
CA MET A 129 13.08 1.02 7.91
C MET A 129 11.86 1.19 8.82
N TYR A 130 11.26 0.10 9.31
CA TYR A 130 10.13 0.13 10.25
C TYR A 130 10.54 0.01 11.72
N LYS A 131 11.21 -1.06 12.13
CA LYS A 131 11.49 -1.27 13.57
C LYS A 131 12.51 -0.27 14.14
N LYS A 132 13.54 0.08 13.37
CA LYS A 132 14.62 0.97 13.84
C LYS A 132 14.31 2.45 13.62
N ASN A 133 13.82 2.82 12.45
CA ASN A 133 13.71 4.23 12.06
C ASN A 133 12.26 4.75 12.03
N ASN A 134 11.36 4.02 11.38
CA ASN A 134 9.96 4.35 11.11
C ASN A 134 9.74 5.80 10.60
N PRO A 135 9.82 6.06 9.28
CA PRO A 135 9.76 7.41 8.76
C PRO A 135 8.37 8.05 8.87
N ASN A 136 8.35 9.39 8.86
CA ASN A 136 7.12 10.15 8.71
C ASN A 136 6.62 10.05 7.25
N TYR A 137 5.32 10.17 7.06
CA TYR A 137 4.70 10.17 5.74
C TYR A 137 4.73 11.57 5.13
N ALA A 138 5.27 11.70 3.92
CA ALA A 138 5.07 12.87 3.06
C ALA A 138 5.35 12.53 1.59
N ILE A 139 4.51 13.00 0.68
CA ILE A 139 4.69 12.86 -0.77
C ILE A 139 5.57 13.99 -1.35
N LEU A 140 5.58 15.16 -0.68
CA LEU A 140 5.92 16.46 -1.27
C LEU A 140 7.32 17.03 -1.09
N PRO A 141 8.30 16.47 -0.36
CA PRO A 141 9.64 17.04 -0.44
C PRO A 141 10.31 16.49 -1.70
N ALA A 142 9.98 17.10 -2.84
CA ALA A 142 10.76 16.95 -4.06
C ALA A 142 12.23 17.30 -3.72
N GLY A 143 13.19 16.55 -4.24
CA GLY A 143 14.59 16.62 -3.78
C GLY A 143 15.04 15.47 -2.89
N THR A 144 14.11 14.63 -2.38
CA THR A 144 14.43 13.75 -1.25
C THR A 144 14.29 12.26 -1.52
N LEU A 145 14.22 11.81 -2.78
CA LEU A 145 13.99 10.39 -3.11
C LEU A 145 14.92 9.43 -2.34
N TYR A 146 16.18 9.81 -2.13
CA TYR A 146 17.19 9.01 -1.43
C TYR A 146 17.24 9.22 0.09
N GLN A 147 16.49 10.18 0.62
CA GLN A 147 16.34 10.36 2.06
C GLN A 147 15.28 9.40 2.59
N SER A 148 15.58 8.71 3.68
CA SER A 148 14.66 7.73 4.27
C SER A 148 13.46 8.36 4.99
N ASN A 149 13.56 9.63 5.41
CA ASN A 149 12.52 10.36 6.13
C ASN A 149 12.42 11.81 5.58
N PRO A 150 11.24 12.30 5.18
CA PRO A 150 9.97 11.57 5.11
C PRO A 150 9.91 10.61 3.92
N SER A 151 8.97 9.68 3.94
CA SER A 151 8.77 8.68 2.89
C SER A 151 7.27 8.50 2.58
N TYR A 152 6.97 7.66 1.59
CA TYR A 152 5.61 7.27 1.20
C TYR A 152 5.65 5.84 0.65
N CYS A 153 4.49 5.23 0.39
CA CYS A 153 4.34 3.80 0.10
C CYS A 153 5.36 3.26 -0.93
N SER A 154 5.42 3.82 -2.13
CA SER A 154 6.32 3.37 -3.19
C SER A 154 7.79 3.80 -2.99
N LYS A 155 8.05 5.00 -2.44
CA LYS A 155 9.42 5.40 -2.08
C LYS A 155 10.02 4.50 -1.01
N PHE A 156 9.23 4.08 -0.02
CA PHE A 156 9.64 3.17 1.04
C PHE A 156 10.13 1.83 0.46
N ILE A 157 9.38 1.26 -0.49
CA ILE A 157 9.77 0.01 -1.14
C ILE A 157 10.96 0.22 -2.09
N TYR A 158 10.95 1.30 -2.89
CA TYR A 158 12.08 1.65 -3.74
C TYR A 158 13.38 1.75 -2.93
N LEU A 159 13.36 2.44 -1.80
CA LEU A 159 14.51 2.60 -0.90
C LEU A 159 14.96 1.28 -0.28
N ALA A 160 14.04 0.36 0.03
CA ALA A 160 14.42 -0.97 0.53
C ALA A 160 15.28 -1.74 -0.49
N PHE A 161 14.96 -1.66 -1.78
CA PHE A 161 15.79 -2.25 -2.83
C PHE A 161 17.04 -1.44 -3.12
N TYR A 162 16.93 -0.10 -3.18
CA TYR A 162 18.05 0.79 -3.47
C TYR A 162 19.15 0.68 -2.39
N ASN A 163 18.79 0.73 -1.11
CA ASN A 163 19.76 0.69 -0.02
C ASN A 163 20.51 -0.65 0.09
N LEU A 164 19.88 -1.77 -0.26
CA LEU A 164 20.53 -3.09 -0.22
C LEU A 164 21.30 -3.43 -1.49
N PHE A 165 20.78 -3.06 -2.66
CA PHE A 165 21.27 -3.57 -3.93
C PHE A 165 21.74 -2.48 -4.90
N GLY A 166 21.42 -1.22 -4.61
CA GLY A 166 21.74 -0.06 -5.42
C GLY A 166 21.15 -0.13 -6.82
N THR A 167 21.90 0.43 -7.77
CA THR A 167 21.57 0.49 -9.19
C THR A 167 21.44 -0.86 -9.88
N ARG A 168 21.85 -1.95 -9.22
CA ARG A 168 21.66 -3.31 -9.74
C ARG A 168 20.19 -3.73 -9.71
N ALA A 169 19.41 -3.28 -8.72
CA ALA A 169 18.02 -3.68 -8.55
C ALA A 169 17.03 -2.65 -9.10
N VAL A 170 17.28 -1.37 -8.86
CA VAL A 170 16.41 -0.28 -9.30
C VAL A 170 17.23 0.82 -9.97
N LYS A 171 16.62 1.55 -10.90
CA LYS A 171 17.22 2.68 -11.61
C LYS A 171 17.48 3.81 -10.62
N GLN A 172 18.65 4.44 -10.73
CA GLN A 172 18.91 5.71 -10.08
C GLN A 172 18.38 6.85 -10.95
N PHE A 173 17.72 7.80 -10.32
CA PHE A 173 17.23 9.04 -10.92
C PHE A 173 18.12 10.19 -10.50
N ASN A 174 18.67 10.91 -11.48
CA ASN A 174 19.62 12.01 -11.27
C ASN A 174 18.94 13.39 -11.19
N THR A 175 17.61 13.45 -11.28
CA THR A 175 16.87 14.70 -11.15
C THR A 175 16.57 14.96 -9.67
N ALA A 176 16.72 16.22 -9.24
CA ALA A 176 16.33 16.62 -7.89
C ALA A 176 14.86 16.28 -7.63
N LEU A 177 13.99 16.45 -8.64
CA LEU A 177 12.56 16.16 -8.52
C LEU A 177 12.28 14.80 -9.18
N HIS A 178 12.24 13.73 -8.40
CA HIS A 178 11.75 12.45 -8.88
C HIS A 178 10.74 11.84 -7.90
N PHE A 179 9.59 11.45 -8.43
CA PHE A 179 8.52 10.79 -7.70
C PHE A 179 8.36 9.37 -8.25
N VAL A 180 8.45 8.38 -7.37
CA VAL A 180 8.20 6.98 -7.74
C VAL A 180 6.72 6.72 -7.53
N SER A 181 5.91 6.81 -8.59
CA SER A 181 4.48 6.48 -8.49
C SER A 181 4.28 5.01 -8.06
N PRO A 182 3.27 4.69 -7.23
CA PRO A 182 2.91 3.31 -6.92
C PRO A 182 2.69 2.43 -8.15
N TYR A 183 1.98 2.95 -9.16
CA TYR A 183 1.80 2.27 -10.45
C TYR A 183 3.08 2.22 -11.28
N GLY A 184 3.97 3.21 -11.09
CA GLY A 184 5.25 3.31 -11.78
C GLY A 184 6.38 2.49 -11.15
N LEU A 185 6.22 1.99 -9.92
CA LEU A 185 7.27 1.31 -9.15
C LEU A 185 7.87 0.13 -9.93
N ASN A 186 7.04 -0.66 -10.62
CA ASN A 186 7.53 -1.79 -11.42
C ASN A 186 8.53 -1.34 -12.52
N SER A 187 8.33 -0.14 -13.09
CA SER A 187 9.20 0.40 -14.14
C SER A 187 10.53 0.94 -13.62
N THR A 188 10.68 1.12 -12.31
CA THR A 188 11.95 1.53 -11.69
C THR A 188 12.93 0.36 -11.57
N PHE A 189 12.47 -0.89 -11.60
CA PHE A 189 13.36 -2.04 -11.52
C PHE A 189 14.21 -2.19 -12.79
N THR A 190 15.44 -2.65 -12.62
CA THR A 190 16.29 -3.07 -13.74
C THR A 190 15.73 -4.36 -14.35
N THR A 191 16.13 -4.67 -15.59
CA THR A 191 15.69 -5.89 -16.28
C THR A 191 15.92 -7.15 -15.44
N ALA A 192 17.07 -7.25 -14.76
CA ALA A 192 17.40 -8.42 -13.96
C ALA A 192 16.52 -8.60 -12.72
N TYR A 193 15.89 -7.52 -12.23
CA TYR A 193 15.04 -7.52 -11.03
C TYR A 193 13.58 -7.23 -11.33
N LYS A 194 13.19 -7.09 -12.61
CA LYS A 194 11.86 -6.63 -13.00
C LYS A 194 10.75 -7.55 -12.45
N PRO A 195 9.90 -7.07 -11.54
CA PRO A 195 8.75 -7.82 -11.07
C PRO A 195 7.82 -8.25 -12.21
N GLN A 196 7.38 -9.50 -12.17
CA GLN A 196 6.42 -10.07 -13.10
C GLN A 196 5.04 -10.09 -12.45
N PHE A 197 4.02 -9.72 -13.22
CA PHE A 197 2.63 -9.86 -12.77
C PHE A 197 2.34 -11.33 -12.46
N LEU A 198 1.70 -11.58 -11.32
CA LEU A 198 1.39 -12.91 -10.84
C LEU A 198 -0.12 -13.13 -10.74
N SER A 199 -0.85 -12.15 -10.20
CA SER A 199 -2.28 -12.28 -9.96
C SER A 199 -2.94 -10.93 -9.78
N LYS A 200 -4.22 -10.85 -10.15
CA LYS A 200 -5.14 -9.78 -9.77
C LYS A 200 -6.04 -10.28 -8.64
N ILE A 201 -6.18 -9.53 -7.56
CA ILE A 201 -7.03 -9.85 -6.41
C ILE A 201 -8.21 -8.89 -6.42
N THR A 202 -9.43 -9.42 -6.37
CA THR A 202 -10.67 -8.62 -6.35
C THR A 202 -11.52 -9.04 -5.16
N ALA A 203 -12.55 -8.25 -4.86
CA ALA A 203 -13.63 -8.76 -4.02
C ALA A 203 -14.30 -9.98 -4.68
N VAL A 204 -14.83 -10.86 -3.84
CA VAL A 204 -15.92 -11.77 -4.21
C VAL A 204 -17.24 -11.09 -3.87
#